data_AF-A0AAX1QGN8-F1
#
_entry.id   AF-A0AAX1QGN8-F1
#
_cell.length_a   1.000
_cell.length_b   1.000
_cell.length_c   1.000
_cell.angle_alpha   90.00
_cell.angle_beta   90.00
_cell.angle_gamma   90.00
#
_symmetry.space_group_name_H-M   'P 1'
#
loop_
_entity.id
_entity.type
_entity.pdbx_description
1 polymer ?
#
loop_
_entity_poly.entity_id
_entity_poly.type
_entity_poly.pdbx_seq_one_letter_code
_entity_poly.pdbx_strand_id
1 'polypeptide(L)'
;HKAEDDYLLTTKLFCGMCGAMMFGECGTGRNKVVHHYYKCATAKRFKTCKKKTVRKEWLEDLVIAETMKLIQDDAVIDAIVAEVMELQDQENTTLPFLEKQMREVENGIENMLNAIQAGVLTNSTKSRLEKLEAQQKELEIRIAEEKIARPRLSENQVRFWLTRFRKLDPNVKSHRETLINTFVNAVYLYDEKVLI
;
A
#
# COMPACT_ATOMS: atom_id res chain seq x y z
N HIS A 1 -9.20 30.64 -8.80
CA HIS A 1 -8.62 29.30 -8.99
C HIS A 1 -8.02 28.90 -7.64
N LYS A 2 -8.62 27.91 -6.95
CA LYS A 2 -8.21 27.53 -5.60
C LYS A 2 -7.02 26.57 -5.71
N ALA A 3 -6.00 26.80 -4.90
CA ALA A 3 -4.67 26.21 -4.96
C ALA A 3 -4.62 24.76 -4.45
N GLU A 4 -5.34 23.83 -5.09
CA GLU A 4 -5.25 22.40 -4.77
C GLU A 4 -4.02 21.75 -5.43
N ASP A 5 -3.64 22.17 -6.63
CA ASP A 5 -2.54 21.55 -7.39
C ASP A 5 -1.13 22.08 -7.04
N ASP A 6 -0.98 23.04 -6.13
CA ASP A 6 0.33 23.67 -5.91
C ASP A 6 1.16 23.02 -4.80
N TYR A 7 0.57 22.35 -3.81
CA TYR A 7 1.26 21.96 -2.57
C TYR A 7 1.31 20.45 -2.38
N LEU A 8 2.50 19.86 -2.54
CA LEU A 8 2.69 18.40 -2.58
C LEU A 8 2.41 17.72 -1.24
N LEU A 9 2.62 18.42 -0.13
CA LEU A 9 2.45 17.87 1.22
C LEU A 9 1.07 18.18 1.81
N THR A 10 0.14 18.68 0.99
CA THR A 10 -1.26 18.87 1.42
C THR A 10 -1.83 17.56 1.94
N THR A 11 -2.56 17.61 3.04
CA THR A 11 -3.09 16.44 3.80
C THR A 11 -2.05 15.56 4.50
N LYS A 12 -0.76 15.72 4.20
CA LYS A 12 0.33 14.91 4.78
C LYS A 12 1.20 15.69 5.77
N LEU A 13 1.12 17.03 5.83
CA LEU A 13 1.96 17.86 6.70
C LEU A 13 1.29 18.27 8.03
N PHE A 14 1.99 18.00 9.13
CA PHE A 14 1.54 18.27 10.50
C PHE A 14 2.58 19.09 11.27
N CYS A 15 2.10 19.91 12.20
CA CYS A 15 2.94 20.69 13.09
C CYS A 15 3.46 19.82 14.22
N GLY A 16 4.78 19.63 14.31
CA GLY A 16 5.40 18.85 15.39
C GLY A 16 5.19 19.42 16.80
N MET A 17 4.89 20.72 16.94
CA MET A 17 4.68 21.35 18.25
C MET A 17 3.27 21.20 18.82
N CYS A 18 2.23 21.14 17.97
CA CYS A 18 0.84 21.13 18.44
C CYS A 18 -0.03 20.05 17.78
N GLY A 19 0.55 19.21 16.93
CA GLY A 19 -0.15 18.14 16.20
C GLY A 19 -1.09 18.62 15.08
N ALA A 20 -1.43 19.91 15.02
CA ALA A 20 -2.36 20.41 14.02
C ALA A 20 -1.79 20.36 12.60
N MET A 21 -2.66 20.13 11.62
CA MET A 21 -2.31 20.17 10.19
C MET A 21 -1.72 21.52 9.78
N MET A 22 -0.85 21.50 8.78
CA MET A 22 -0.26 22.69 8.17
C MET A 22 -0.82 22.89 6.76
N PHE A 23 -1.08 24.14 6.39
CA PHE A 23 -1.68 24.51 5.10
C PHE A 23 -0.73 25.36 4.27
N GLY A 24 -0.87 25.26 2.94
CA GLY A 24 -0.19 26.12 1.98
C GLY A 24 -0.72 27.56 2.02
N GLU A 25 0.20 28.53 2.02
CA GLU A 25 -0.09 29.96 1.96
C GLU A 25 0.84 30.65 0.98
N CYS A 26 0.31 31.54 0.16
CA CYS A 26 1.13 32.40 -0.70
C CYS A 26 1.23 33.82 -0.13
N GLY A 27 2.37 34.46 -0.38
CA GLY A 27 2.60 35.87 -0.07
C GLY A 27 3.25 36.56 -1.25
N THR A 28 2.71 37.71 -1.66
CA THR A 28 3.26 38.51 -2.75
C THR A 28 4.24 39.55 -2.21
N GLY A 29 5.50 39.48 -2.64
CA GLY A 29 6.53 40.44 -2.27
C GLY A 29 6.36 41.78 -2.99
N ARG A 30 7.15 42.79 -2.57
CA ARG A 30 7.16 44.14 -3.18
C ARG A 30 7.44 44.13 -4.68
N ASN A 31 8.22 43.16 -5.15
CA ASN A 31 8.59 42.99 -6.56
C ASN A 31 7.54 42.20 -7.36
N LYS A 32 6.32 42.01 -6.83
CA LYS A 32 5.24 41.18 -7.40
C LYS A 32 5.56 39.68 -7.54
N VAL A 33 6.68 39.22 -6.98
CA VAL A 33 7.02 37.79 -6.90
C VAL A 33 6.16 37.12 -5.84
N VAL A 34 5.50 36.02 -6.21
CA VAL A 34 4.70 35.20 -5.30
C VAL A 34 5.59 34.15 -4.66
N HIS A 35 5.59 34.08 -3.34
CA HIS A 35 6.30 33.07 -2.57
C HIS A 35 5.31 32.15 -1.87
N HIS A 36 5.66 30.86 -1.78
CA HIS A 36 4.80 29.82 -1.23
C HIS A 36 5.38 29.26 0.07
N TYR A 37 4.52 29.05 1.06
CA TYR A 37 4.92 28.64 2.41
C TYR A 37 3.92 27.64 2.99
N TYR A 38 4.37 26.86 3.97
CA TYR A 38 3.51 26.09 4.85
C TYR A 38 3.37 26.78 6.21
N LYS A 39 2.14 26.85 6.74
CA LYS A 39 1.83 27.44 8.04
C LYS A 39 0.93 26.54 8.87
N CYS A 40 1.22 26.46 10.17
CA CYS A 40 0.41 25.72 11.13
C CYS A 40 -0.99 26.34 11.26
N ALA A 41 -2.03 25.51 11.20
CA ALA A 41 -3.42 25.91 11.36
C ALA A 41 -3.66 26.66 12.67
N THR A 42 -3.16 26.13 13.78
CA THR A 42 -3.32 26.70 15.13
C THR A 42 -2.58 28.02 15.27
N ALA A 43 -1.37 28.12 14.71
CA ALA A 43 -0.62 29.38 14.69
C ALA A 43 -1.35 30.46 13.88
N LYS A 44 -1.99 30.08 12.77
CA LYS A 44 -2.76 31.00 11.92
C LYS A 44 -4.06 31.46 12.58
N ARG A 45 -4.89 30.53 13.05
CA ARG A 45 -6.27 30.80 13.51
C ARG A 45 -6.32 31.29 14.95
N PHE A 46 -5.57 30.64 15.84
CA PHE A 46 -5.67 30.86 17.29
C PHE A 46 -4.47 31.58 17.88
N LYS A 47 -3.35 31.68 17.14
CA LYS A 47 -2.09 32.32 17.58
C LYS A 47 -1.47 31.72 18.85
N THR A 48 -1.93 30.53 19.28
CA THR A 48 -1.43 29.81 20.46
C THR A 48 -0.21 28.95 20.16
N CYS A 49 -0.04 28.50 18.90
CA CYS A 49 1.14 27.78 18.46
C CYS A 49 2.21 28.74 17.91
N LYS A 50 3.47 28.57 18.34
CA LYS A 50 4.60 29.41 17.93
C LYS A 50 5.36 28.90 16.71
N LYS A 51 4.82 27.91 15.98
CA LYS A 51 5.47 27.32 14.79
C LYS A 51 5.72 28.36 13.72
N LYS A 52 6.99 28.50 13.34
CA LYS A 52 7.41 29.37 12.24
C LYS A 52 6.93 28.82 10.90
N THR A 53 6.56 29.74 10.01
CA THR A 53 6.25 29.44 8.60
C THR A 53 7.51 28.95 7.89
N VAL A 54 7.37 27.95 7.04
CA VAL A 54 8.50 27.34 6.31
C VAL A 54 8.27 27.46 4.81
N ARG A 55 9.34 27.70 4.05
CA ARG A 55 9.27 27.79 2.58
C ARG A 55 8.84 26.45 1.99
N LYS A 56 7.89 26.50 1.07
CA LYS A 56 7.34 25.32 0.39
C LYS A 56 8.43 24.51 -0.31
N GLU A 57 9.18 25.18 -1.19
CA GLU A 57 10.23 24.57 -2.03
C GLU A 57 11.26 23.81 -1.18
N TRP A 58 11.87 24.48 -0.20
CA TRP A 58 12.83 23.86 0.71
C TRP A 58 12.29 22.60 1.40
N LEU A 59 11.06 22.65 1.91
CA LEU A 59 10.48 21.52 2.63
C LEU A 59 10.17 20.36 1.68
N GLU A 60 9.58 20.64 0.52
CA GLU A 60 9.25 19.61 -0.45
C GLU A 60 10.50 18.98 -1.05
N ASP A 61 11.54 19.77 -1.35
CA ASP A 61 12.83 19.26 -1.83
C ASP A 61 13.50 18.37 -0.79
N LEU A 62 13.45 18.75 0.49
CA LEU A 62 13.96 17.93 1.58
C LEU A 62 13.22 16.58 1.65
N VAL A 63 11.89 16.59 1.64
CA VAL A 63 11.08 15.37 1.74
C VAL A 63 11.34 14.45 0.54
N ILE A 64 11.40 15.01 -0.67
CA ILE A 64 11.73 14.25 -1.88
C ILE A 64 13.13 13.68 -1.81
N ALA A 65 14.12 14.46 -1.38
CA ALA A 65 15.50 13.99 -1.27
C ALA A 65 15.63 12.82 -0.29
N GLU A 66 15.02 12.91 0.89
CA GLU A 66 15.03 11.81 1.87
C GLU A 66 14.26 10.59 1.36
N THR A 67 13.13 10.79 0.68
CA THR A 67 12.35 9.71 0.05
C THR A 67 13.18 8.98 -1.03
N MET A 68 13.92 9.72 -1.85
CA MET A 68 14.78 9.15 -2.88
C MET A 68 15.94 8.35 -2.30
N LYS A 69 16.54 8.80 -1.19
CA LYS A 69 17.58 8.03 -0.49
C LYS A 69 17.03 6.69 0.00
N LEU A 70 15.84 6.70 0.59
CA LEU A 70 15.17 5.50 1.09
C LEU A 70 14.93 4.47 -0.02
N ILE A 71 14.44 4.93 -1.18
CA ILE A 71 14.15 4.04 -2.32
C ILE A 71 15.43 3.49 -2.97
N GLN A 72 16.53 4.24 -2.91
CA GLN A 72 17.83 3.81 -3.43
C GLN A 72 18.53 2.78 -2.53
N ASP A 73 18.16 2.70 -1.26
CA ASP A 73 18.72 1.74 -0.32
C ASP A 73 18.12 0.33 -0.54
N ASP A 74 18.96 -0.61 -1.00
CA ASP A 74 18.55 -1.99 -1.22
C ASP A 74 18.08 -2.69 0.07
N ALA A 75 18.68 -2.37 1.22
CA ALA A 75 18.29 -2.97 2.50
C ALA A 75 16.89 -2.52 2.93
N VAL A 76 16.52 -1.27 2.64
CA VAL A 76 15.17 -0.78 2.91
C VAL A 76 14.16 -1.42 1.95
N ILE A 77 14.52 -1.58 0.67
CA ILE A 77 13.65 -2.29 -0.29
C ILE A 77 13.45 -3.74 0.15
N ASP A 78 14.50 -4.43 0.58
CA ASP A 78 14.41 -5.80 1.11
C ASP A 78 13.47 -5.89 2.32
N ALA A 79 13.58 -4.94 3.26
CA ALA A 79 12.71 -4.87 4.42
C ALA A 79 11.24 -4.64 4.03
N ILE A 80 10.95 -3.70 3.13
CA ILE A 80 9.58 -3.45 2.64
C ILE A 80 9.02 -4.70 1.95
N VAL A 81 9.82 -5.36 1.12
CA VAL A 81 9.41 -6.59 0.43
C VAL A 81 9.06 -7.68 1.43
N ALA A 82 9.89 -7.89 2.46
CA ALA A 82 9.63 -8.87 3.51
C ALA A 82 8.33 -8.57 4.27
N GLU A 83 8.13 -7.32 4.69
CA GLU A 83 6.91 -6.88 5.36
C GLU A 83 5.66 -7.06 4.49
N VAL A 84 5.74 -6.75 3.19
CA VAL A 84 4.61 -6.96 2.26
C VAL A 84 4.29 -8.46 2.12
N MET A 85 5.31 -9.32 2.05
CA MET A 85 5.07 -10.77 2.00
C MET A 85 4.41 -11.28 3.28
N GLU A 86 4.87 -10.83 4.45
CA GLU A 86 4.30 -11.19 5.74
C GLU A 86 2.84 -10.71 5.87
N LEU A 87 2.55 -9.47 5.48
CA LEU A 87 1.18 -8.93 5.47
C LEU A 87 0.26 -9.75 4.55
N GLN A 88 0.72 -10.13 3.35
CA GLN A 88 -0.06 -10.99 2.46
C GLN A 88 -0.35 -12.37 3.08
N ASP A 89 0.56 -12.90 3.88
CA ASP A 89 0.36 -14.17 4.59
C ASP A 89 -0.61 -14.04 5.77
N GLN A 90 -0.55 -12.94 6.52
CA GLN A 90 -1.48 -12.67 7.61
C GLN A 90 -2.92 -12.44 7.12
N GLU A 91 -3.11 -11.72 6.01
CA GLU A 91 -4.43 -11.40 5.48
C GLU A 91 -5.10 -12.56 4.74
N ASN A 92 -4.35 -13.59 4.35
CA ASN A 92 -4.85 -14.67 3.52
C ASN A 92 -5.28 -15.91 4.31
N THR A 93 -6.46 -15.84 4.92
CA THR A 93 -7.06 -16.98 5.64
C THR A 93 -7.95 -17.85 4.75
N THR A 94 -8.56 -17.26 3.73
CA THR A 94 -9.62 -17.90 2.94
C THR A 94 -9.06 -18.89 1.92
N LEU A 95 -8.03 -18.50 1.17
CA LEU A 95 -7.47 -19.35 0.12
C LEU A 95 -6.87 -20.65 0.68
N PRO A 96 -6.04 -20.64 1.75
CA PRO A 96 -5.51 -21.88 2.32
C PRO A 96 -6.62 -22.81 2.84
N PHE A 97 -7.71 -22.24 3.35
CA PHE A 97 -8.88 -23.00 3.80
C PHE A 97 -9.59 -23.69 2.63
N LEU A 98 -9.87 -22.96 1.54
CA LEU A 98 -10.48 -23.53 0.34
C LEU A 98 -9.59 -24.61 -0.31
N GLU A 99 -8.28 -24.37 -0.38
CA GLU A 99 -7.32 -25.36 -0.88
C GLU A 99 -7.26 -26.61 0.02
N LYS A 100 -7.43 -26.45 1.33
CA LYS A 100 -7.54 -27.60 2.25
C LYS A 100 -8.82 -28.40 1.98
N GLN A 101 -9.96 -27.73 1.81
CA GLN A 101 -11.22 -28.39 1.46
C GLN A 101 -11.12 -29.13 0.13
N MET A 102 -10.44 -28.55 -0.86
CA MET A 102 -10.18 -29.20 -2.15
C MET A 102 -9.43 -30.52 -1.96
N ARG A 103 -8.32 -30.51 -1.21
CA ARG A 103 -7.55 -31.73 -0.92
C ARG A 103 -8.38 -32.80 -0.21
N GLU A 104 -9.24 -32.40 0.73
CA GLU A 104 -10.15 -33.34 1.42
C GLU A 104 -11.15 -33.99 0.45
N VAL A 105 -11.68 -33.22 -0.50
CA VAL A 105 -12.59 -33.74 -1.54
C VAL A 105 -11.86 -34.65 -2.53
N GLU A 106 -10.66 -34.27 -2.99
CA GLU A 106 -9.82 -35.07 -3.88
C GLU A 106 -9.48 -36.44 -3.26
N ASN A 107 -9.04 -36.44 -2.00
CA ASN A 107 -8.81 -37.67 -1.24
C ASN A 107 -10.10 -38.50 -1.10
N GLY A 108 -11.24 -37.83 -0.90
CA GLY A 108 -12.55 -38.48 -0.87
C GLY A 108 -12.87 -39.19 -2.18
N ILE A 109 -12.61 -38.55 -3.32
CA ILE A 109 -12.81 -39.11 -4.66
C ILE A 109 -11.88 -40.31 -4.87
N GLU A 110 -10.59 -40.18 -4.56
CA GLU A 110 -9.62 -41.27 -4.68
C GLU A 110 -10.04 -42.51 -3.86
N ASN A 111 -10.48 -42.30 -2.62
CA ASN A 111 -10.98 -43.38 -1.77
C ASN A 111 -12.20 -44.09 -2.38
N MET A 112 -13.11 -43.33 -2.99
CA MET A 112 -14.28 -43.89 -3.66
C MET A 112 -13.89 -44.70 -4.90
N LEU A 113 -12.92 -44.22 -5.68
CA LEU A 113 -12.40 -44.93 -6.84
C LEU A 113 -11.71 -46.24 -6.43
N ASN A 114 -10.93 -46.23 -5.35
CA ASN A 114 -10.30 -47.43 -4.79
C ASN A 114 -11.35 -48.47 -4.34
N ALA A 115 -12.45 -48.04 -3.71
CA ALA A 115 -13.54 -48.94 -3.34
C ALA A 115 -14.22 -49.57 -4.56
N ILE A 116 -14.38 -48.81 -5.65
CA ILE A 116 -14.92 -49.32 -6.91
C ILE A 116 -13.98 -50.36 -7.53
N GLN A 117 -12.67 -50.11 -7.53
CA GLN A 117 -11.66 -51.07 -8.02
C GLN A 117 -11.67 -52.38 -7.21
N ALA A 118 -11.96 -52.32 -5.91
CA ALA A 118 -12.14 -53.49 -5.05
C ALA A 118 -13.49 -54.22 -5.26
N GLY A 119 -14.33 -53.76 -6.19
CA GLY A 119 -15.61 -54.38 -6.55
C GLY A 119 -16.82 -53.87 -5.74
N VAL A 120 -16.68 -52.80 -4.95
CA VAL A 120 -17.76 -52.24 -4.12
C VAL A 120 -18.55 -51.16 -4.90
N LEU A 121 -19.27 -51.58 -5.94
CA LEU A 121 -20.13 -50.69 -6.73
C LEU A 121 -21.61 -50.87 -6.34
N THR A 122 -22.19 -49.84 -5.75
CA THR A 122 -23.60 -49.78 -5.34
C THR A 122 -24.19 -48.42 -5.72
N ASN A 123 -25.52 -48.30 -5.73
CA ASN A 123 -26.18 -47.02 -6.02
C ASN A 123 -25.76 -45.90 -5.05
N SER A 124 -25.46 -46.24 -3.78
CA SER A 124 -25.00 -45.26 -2.78
C SER A 124 -23.56 -44.80 -3.04
N THR A 125 -22.66 -45.69 -3.49
CA THR A 125 -21.28 -45.30 -3.86
C THR A 125 -21.28 -44.35 -5.07
N LYS A 126 -22.12 -44.60 -6.09
CA LYS A 126 -22.27 -43.70 -7.24
C LYS A 126 -22.77 -42.31 -6.83
N SER A 127 -23.87 -42.24 -6.06
CA SER A 127 -24.43 -40.95 -5.63
C SER A 127 -23.47 -40.14 -4.75
N ARG A 128 -22.66 -40.82 -3.93
CA ARG A 128 -21.63 -40.14 -3.12
C ARG A 128 -20.51 -39.58 -3.99
N LEU A 129 -20.05 -40.32 -5.01
CA LEU A 129 -19.02 -39.86 -5.94
C LEU A 129 -19.50 -38.62 -6.72
N GLU A 130 -20.72 -38.64 -7.27
CA GLU A 130 -21.31 -37.49 -7.99
C GLU A 130 -21.37 -36.23 -7.11
N LYS A 131 -21.67 -36.38 -5.82
CA LYS A 131 -21.67 -35.26 -4.86
C LYS A 131 -20.26 -34.70 -4.63
N LEU A 132 -19.25 -35.56 -4.53
CA LEU A 132 -17.86 -35.13 -4.35
C LEU A 132 -17.35 -34.41 -5.60
N GLU A 133 -17.64 -34.92 -6.80
CA GLU A 133 -17.29 -34.28 -8.07
C GLU A 133 -17.98 -32.92 -8.24
N ALA A 134 -19.25 -32.79 -7.84
CA ALA A 134 -19.95 -31.52 -7.83
C ALA A 134 -19.31 -30.51 -6.86
N GLN A 135 -18.96 -30.97 -5.65
CA GLN A 135 -18.28 -30.14 -4.65
C GLN A 135 -16.88 -29.72 -5.12
N GLN A 136 -16.14 -30.59 -5.80
CA GLN A 136 -14.84 -30.27 -6.39
C GLN A 136 -14.97 -29.10 -7.39
N LYS A 137 -15.89 -29.20 -8.35
CA LYS A 137 -16.13 -28.12 -9.33
C LYS A 137 -16.52 -26.80 -8.68
N GLU A 138 -17.34 -26.85 -7.63
CA GLU A 138 -17.72 -25.65 -6.89
C GLU A 138 -16.51 -25.02 -6.18
N LEU A 139 -15.67 -25.83 -5.54
CA LEU A 139 -14.44 -25.37 -4.89
C LEU A 139 -13.44 -24.80 -5.90
N GLU A 140 -13.32 -25.38 -7.10
CA GLU A 140 -12.43 -24.87 -8.16
C GLU A 140 -12.82 -23.45 -8.56
N ILE A 141 -14.12 -23.20 -8.76
CA ILE A 141 -14.65 -21.88 -9.08
C ILE A 141 -14.35 -20.89 -7.95
N ARG A 142 -14.67 -21.25 -6.70
CA ARG A 142 -14.43 -20.39 -5.54
C ARG A 142 -12.95 -20.05 -5.34
N ILE A 143 -12.05 -21.03 -5.54
CA ILE A 143 -10.60 -20.82 -5.47
C ILE A 143 -10.15 -19.86 -6.58
N ALA A 144 -10.67 -20.02 -7.81
CA ALA A 144 -10.33 -19.13 -8.91
C ALA A 144 -10.82 -17.70 -8.65
N GLU A 145 -12.05 -17.54 -8.17
CA GLU A 145 -12.62 -16.24 -7.78
C GLU A 145 -11.80 -15.57 -6.69
N GLU A 146 -11.41 -16.31 -5.63
CA GLU A 146 -10.58 -15.78 -4.54
C GLU A 146 -9.20 -15.34 -5.04
N LYS A 147 -8.56 -16.13 -5.92
CA LYS A 147 -7.26 -15.77 -6.54
C LYS A 147 -7.34 -14.52 -7.40
N ILE A 148 -8.48 -14.27 -8.05
CA ILE A 148 -8.72 -13.05 -8.83
C ILE A 148 -9.01 -11.86 -7.92
N ALA A 149 -9.84 -12.05 -6.88
CA ALA A 149 -10.22 -11.00 -5.95
C ALA A 149 -9.06 -10.54 -5.06
N ARG A 150 -8.18 -11.48 -4.68
CA ARG A 150 -7.01 -11.25 -3.84
C ARG A 150 -5.76 -11.82 -4.52
N PRO A 151 -5.24 -11.14 -5.56
CA PRO A 151 -4.05 -11.59 -6.24
C PRO A 151 -2.86 -11.54 -5.29
N ARG A 152 -2.17 -12.67 -5.12
CA ARG A 152 -0.93 -12.73 -4.35
C ARG A 152 0.23 -12.27 -5.23
N LEU A 153 0.92 -11.22 -4.81
CA LEU A 153 2.13 -10.78 -5.49
C LEU A 153 3.31 -11.64 -5.05
N SER A 154 4.15 -12.03 -6.00
CA SER A 154 5.43 -12.67 -5.68
C SER A 154 6.44 -11.64 -5.19
N GLU A 155 7.42 -12.11 -4.41
CA GLU A 155 8.52 -11.27 -3.91
C GLU A 155 9.18 -10.46 -5.04
N ASN A 156 9.48 -11.13 -6.16
CA ASN A 156 10.07 -10.51 -7.34
C ASN A 156 9.17 -9.45 -7.98
N GLN A 157 7.84 -9.65 -7.98
CA GLN A 157 6.91 -8.65 -8.51
C GLN A 157 6.88 -7.39 -7.65
N VAL A 158 6.83 -7.54 -6.31
CA VAL A 158 6.85 -6.41 -5.38
C VAL A 158 8.18 -5.66 -5.48
N ARG A 159 9.30 -6.38 -5.45
CA ARG A 159 10.65 -5.81 -5.63
C ARG A 159 10.79 -5.07 -6.96
N PHE A 160 10.36 -5.68 -8.05
CA PHE A 160 10.40 -5.06 -9.38
C PHE A 160 9.57 -3.77 -9.41
N TRP A 161 8.38 -3.78 -8.82
CA TRP A 161 7.54 -2.58 -8.73
C TRP A 161 8.22 -1.46 -7.92
N LEU A 162 8.79 -1.76 -6.75
CA LEU A 162 9.51 -0.78 -5.92
C LEU A 162 10.74 -0.19 -6.61
N THR A 163 11.53 -1.02 -7.29
CA THR A 163 12.74 -0.56 -8.00
C THR A 163 12.42 0.38 -9.17
N ARG A 164 11.20 0.35 -9.72
CA ARG A 164 10.77 1.27 -10.78
C ARG A 164 10.80 2.73 -10.34
N PHE A 165 10.58 3.00 -9.05
CA PHE A 165 10.59 4.36 -8.50
C PHE A 165 11.98 4.99 -8.51
N ARG A 166 13.06 4.20 -8.55
CA ARG A 166 14.45 4.69 -8.66
C ARG A 166 14.72 5.50 -9.93
N LYS A 167 13.90 5.30 -10.97
CA LYS A 167 14.02 6.00 -12.26
C LYS A 167 13.25 7.31 -12.30
N LEU A 168 12.53 7.67 -11.23
CA LEU A 168 11.77 8.91 -11.16
C LEU A 168 12.72 10.11 -11.02
N ASP A 169 12.52 11.10 -11.89
CA ASP A 169 13.24 12.38 -11.83
C ASP A 169 12.62 13.32 -10.77
N PRO A 170 13.35 13.71 -9.71
CA PRO A 170 12.85 14.58 -8.64
C PRO A 170 12.61 16.03 -9.06
N ASN A 171 13.00 16.42 -10.28
CA ASN A 171 12.71 17.75 -10.83
C ASN A 171 11.35 17.82 -11.55
N VAL A 172 10.74 16.67 -11.84
CA VAL A 172 9.44 16.60 -12.52
C VAL A 172 8.32 16.54 -11.49
N LYS A 173 7.37 17.48 -11.56
CA LYS A 173 6.27 17.61 -10.59
C LYS A 173 5.48 16.32 -10.38
N SER A 174 5.04 15.66 -11.45
CA SER A 174 4.26 14.41 -11.37
C SER A 174 5.03 13.26 -10.73
N HIS A 175 6.35 13.21 -10.92
CA HIS A 175 7.22 12.23 -10.27
C HIS A 175 7.31 12.50 -8.76
N ARG A 176 7.45 13.77 -8.36
CA ARG A 176 7.45 14.15 -6.94
C ARG A 176 6.14 13.80 -6.25
N GLU A 177 5.01 14.08 -6.90
CA GLU A 177 3.67 13.69 -6.41
C GLU A 177 3.57 12.18 -6.22
N THR A 178 4.06 11.41 -7.20
CA THR A 178 4.08 9.94 -7.13
C THR A 178 4.91 9.45 -5.93
N LEU A 179 6.11 9.99 -5.74
CA LEU A 179 6.98 9.64 -4.60
C LEU A 179 6.29 9.92 -3.25
N ILE A 180 5.71 11.12 -3.09
CA ILE A 180 5.04 11.52 -1.85
C ILE A 180 3.79 10.68 -1.59
N ASN A 181 2.98 10.41 -2.63
CA ASN A 181 1.76 9.65 -2.45
C ASN A 181 2.02 8.18 -2.12
N THR A 182 3.12 7.61 -2.64
CA THR A 182 3.49 6.21 -2.40
C THR A 182 4.23 6.00 -1.09
N PHE A 183 5.25 6.82 -0.77
CA PHE A 183 6.18 6.53 0.32
C PHE A 183 6.00 7.42 1.55
N VAL A 184 5.32 8.55 1.44
CA VAL A 184 5.16 9.48 2.55
C VAL A 184 3.77 9.35 3.15
N ASN A 185 3.69 8.86 4.37
CA ASN A 185 2.43 8.79 5.11
C ASN A 185 2.12 10.13 5.78
N ALA A 186 3.05 10.66 6.58
CA ALA A 186 2.86 11.91 7.33
C ALA A 186 4.19 12.59 7.67
N VAL A 187 4.30 13.88 7.39
CA VAL A 187 5.45 14.71 7.75
C VAL A 187 5.13 15.54 8.98
N TYR A 188 5.94 15.42 10.04
CA TYR A 188 5.87 16.24 11.24
C TYR A 188 7.00 17.26 11.28
N LEU A 189 6.64 18.53 11.19
CA LEU A 189 7.59 19.63 11.09
C LEU A 189 7.80 20.32 12.45
N TYR A 190 9.01 20.19 13.00
CA TYR A 190 9.50 20.95 14.15
C TYR A 190 10.31 22.16 13.67
N ASP A 191 10.85 22.96 14.59
CA ASP A 191 11.72 24.09 14.21
C ASP A 191 13.14 23.64 13.87
N GLU A 192 13.63 22.54 14.46
CA GLU A 192 15.00 22.05 14.29
C GLU A 192 15.09 20.72 13.54
N LYS A 193 13.96 20.00 13.39
CA LYS A 193 13.91 18.69 12.75
C LYS A 193 12.64 18.47 11.96
N VAL A 194 12.71 17.54 11.02
CA VAL A 194 11.58 17.04 10.25
C VAL A 194 11.51 15.54 10.47
N LEU A 195 10.34 15.01 10.82
CA LEU A 195 10.07 13.58 10.81
C LEU A 195 9.19 13.30 9.59
N ILE A 196 9.53 12.30 8.79
CA ILE A 196 8.85 11.92 7.54
C ILE A 196 8.31 10.51 7.70
#